data_AF-A0A7S2KQ02-F1
#
_entry.id   AF-A0A7S2KQ02-F1
#
_cell.length_a   1.000
_cell.length_b   1.000
_cell.length_c   1.000
_cell.angle_alpha   90.00
_cell.angle_beta   90.00
_cell.angle_gamma   90.00
#
_symmetry.space_group_name_H-M   'P 1'
#
loop_
_entity.id
_entity.type
_entity.pdbx_description
1 polymer ?
#
loop_
_entity_poly.entity_id
_entity_poly.type
_entity_poly.pdbx_seq_one_letter_code
_entity_poly.pdbx_strand_id
1 'polypeptide(L)'
;RWSKGPISVVIFTEKDLPTILSELQAFGCANAGTDENLFQLQIVDASLHVEYPVNKLRNLALSQIITTHVLYVDVDFWPSTDLYDSLMSNNIKAWLSSDYLLAIVVPAFQVFRQCSERQQCQEENIAQMPE
;
A
#
# COMPACT_ATOMS: atom_id res chain seq x y z
N ARG A 1 -7.17 -4.35 -6.89
CA ARG A 1 -7.65 -3.14 -6.18
C ARG A 1 -6.64 -2.00 -6.20
N TRP A 2 -5.41 -2.22 -5.74
CA TRP A 2 -4.33 -1.21 -5.80
C TRP A 2 -3.62 -1.10 -7.17
N SER A 3 -3.86 -2.04 -8.08
CA SER A 3 -3.05 -2.32 -9.28
C SER A 3 -3.24 -1.38 -10.48
N LYS A 4 -3.99 -0.28 -10.37
CA LYS A 4 -4.21 0.62 -11.52
C LYS A 4 -3.13 1.68 -11.68
N GLY A 5 -2.39 2.01 -10.62
CA GLY A 5 -1.31 3.00 -10.64
C GLY A 5 -0.02 2.50 -10.01
N PRO A 6 1.06 3.31 -10.06
CA PRO A 6 2.34 2.97 -9.44
C PRO A 6 2.22 2.78 -7.93
N ILE A 7 2.87 1.74 -7.41
CA ILE A 7 2.97 1.45 -5.97
C ILE A 7 4.43 1.33 -5.59
N SER A 8 4.82 2.04 -4.54
CA SER A 8 6.11 1.83 -3.86
C SER A 8 5.90 1.13 -2.52
N VAL A 9 6.56 0.00 -2.31
CA VAL A 9 6.44 -0.83 -1.11
C VAL A 9 7.83 -1.16 -0.56
N VAL A 10 7.95 -1.10 0.77
CA VAL A 10 9.13 -1.59 1.49
C VAL A 10 8.68 -2.68 2.46
N ILE A 11 9.27 -3.86 2.34
CA ILE A 11 8.95 -5.00 3.20
C ILE A 11 10.08 -5.21 4.22
N PHE A 12 9.70 -5.21 5.50
CA PHE A 12 10.61 -5.53 6.61
C PHE A 12 10.57 -7.05 6.86
N THR A 13 11.65 -7.75 6.53
CA THR A 13 11.66 -9.23 6.48
C THR A 13 13.08 -9.78 6.59
N GLU A 14 13.21 -11.02 7.04
CA GLU A 14 14.49 -11.78 7.01
C GLU A 14 14.67 -12.54 5.68
N LYS A 15 13.63 -12.58 4.83
CA LYS A 15 13.66 -13.27 3.53
C LYS A 15 14.39 -12.41 2.49
N ASP A 16 15.02 -13.07 1.52
CA ASP A 16 15.62 -12.38 0.40
C ASP A 16 14.58 -11.89 -0.63
N LEU A 17 15.01 -10.94 -1.48
CA LEU A 17 14.14 -10.33 -2.48
C LEU A 17 13.55 -11.36 -3.47
N PRO A 18 14.32 -12.35 -4.00
CA PRO A 18 13.76 -13.38 -4.87
C PRO A 18 12.63 -14.19 -4.22
N THR A 19 12.79 -14.57 -2.95
CA THR A 19 11.75 -15.31 -2.22
C THR A 19 10.48 -14.48 -2.08
N ILE A 20 10.61 -13.21 -1.68
CA ILE A 20 9.47 -12.29 -1.56
C ILE A 20 8.76 -12.08 -2.89
N LEU A 21 9.50 -11.89 -3.99
CA LEU A 21 8.91 -11.74 -5.32
C LEU A 21 8.13 -12.98 -5.73
N SER A 22 8.68 -14.17 -5.49
CA SER A 22 7.98 -15.44 -5.75
C SER A 22 6.69 -15.56 -4.93
N GLU A 23 6.71 -15.18 -3.65
CA GLU A 23 5.52 -15.18 -2.79
C GLU A 23 4.47 -14.18 -3.29
N LEU A 24 4.86 -12.95 -3.64
CA LEU A 24 3.95 -11.95 -4.18
C LEU A 24 3.29 -12.41 -5.48
N GLN A 25 4.07 -13.04 -6.38
CA GLN A 25 3.54 -13.62 -7.61
C GLN A 25 2.55 -14.75 -7.33
N ALA A 26 2.84 -15.62 -6.36
CA ALA A 26 1.93 -16.68 -5.92
C ALA A 26 0.63 -16.13 -5.30
N PHE A 27 0.69 -14.96 -4.65
CA PHE A 27 -0.48 -14.23 -4.17
C PHE A 27 -1.24 -13.45 -5.26
N GLY A 28 -0.85 -13.59 -6.52
CA GLY A 28 -1.53 -12.95 -7.66
C GLY A 28 -1.01 -11.56 -8.02
N CYS A 29 0.09 -11.10 -7.42
CA CYS A 29 0.79 -9.88 -7.85
C CYS A 29 1.73 -10.21 -9.03
N ALA A 30 1.16 -10.59 -10.17
CA ALA A 30 1.93 -11.05 -11.35
C ALA A 30 2.96 -10.03 -11.87
N ASN A 31 2.72 -8.73 -11.64
CA ASN A 31 3.60 -7.65 -12.07
C ASN A 31 4.69 -7.29 -11.04
N ALA A 32 4.71 -7.96 -9.88
CA ALA A 32 5.72 -7.71 -8.86
C ALA A 32 7.12 -8.02 -9.40
N GLY A 33 7.96 -6.98 -9.48
CA GLY A 33 9.33 -7.07 -9.96
C GLY A 33 9.50 -7.19 -11.49
N THR A 34 8.42 -7.13 -12.27
CA THR A 34 8.48 -7.21 -13.75
C THR A 34 8.11 -5.89 -14.43
N ASP A 35 7.28 -5.06 -13.80
CA ASP A 35 7.00 -3.70 -14.25
C ASP A 35 7.45 -2.69 -13.19
N GLU A 36 8.69 -2.21 -13.34
CA GLU A 36 9.29 -1.22 -12.45
C GLU A 36 8.56 0.14 -12.48
N ASN A 37 7.69 0.41 -13.46
CA ASN A 37 6.89 1.63 -13.48
C ASN A 37 5.61 1.48 -12.65
N LEU A 38 5.12 0.25 -12.46
CA LEU A 38 3.90 -0.02 -11.69
C LEU A 38 4.19 -0.49 -10.26
N PHE A 39 5.32 -1.15 -10.02
CA PHE A 39 5.60 -1.76 -8.72
C PHE A 39 7.07 -1.66 -8.33
N GLN A 40 7.40 -0.72 -7.44
CA GLN A 40 8.73 -0.59 -6.85
C GLN A 40 8.78 -1.31 -5.50
N LEU A 41 9.60 -2.36 -5.40
CA LEU A 41 9.77 -3.15 -4.19
C LEU A 41 11.18 -3.01 -3.63
N GLN A 42 11.29 -2.71 -2.35
CA GLN A 42 12.53 -2.84 -1.59
C GLN A 42 12.30 -3.71 -0.36
N ILE A 43 13.38 -4.31 0.14
CA ILE A 43 13.38 -5.03 1.41
C ILE A 43 14.33 -4.38 2.41
N VAL A 44 13.97 -4.44 3.68
CA VAL A 44 14.87 -4.12 4.79
C VAL A 44 15.02 -5.36 5.64
N ASP A 45 16.26 -5.81 5.79
CA ASP A 45 16.60 -6.99 6.58
C ASP A 45 16.22 -6.77 8.06
N ALA A 46 15.27 -7.59 8.51
CA ALA A 46 14.77 -7.54 9.87
C ALA A 46 15.77 -8.02 10.91
N SER A 47 16.71 -8.90 10.54
CA SER A 47 17.74 -9.41 11.44
C SER A 47 18.73 -8.32 11.91
N LEU A 48 18.81 -7.21 11.15
CA LEU A 48 19.71 -6.09 11.43
C LEU A 48 19.12 -5.05 12.39
N HIS A 49 17.89 -5.22 12.87
CA HIS A 49 17.19 -4.21 13.67
C HIS A 49 16.57 -4.84 14.93
N VAL A 50 16.74 -4.15 16.07
CA VAL A 50 16.13 -4.55 17.35
C VAL A 50 14.66 -4.12 17.43
N GLU A 51 14.29 -3.06 16.71
CA GLU A 51 12.95 -2.47 16.70
C GLU A 51 12.45 -2.27 15.27
N TYR A 52 11.12 -2.22 15.08
CA TYR A 52 10.49 -2.00 13.78
C TYR A 52 10.79 -0.57 13.27
N PRO A 53 11.58 -0.39 12.20
CA PRO A 53 12.15 0.90 11.86
C PRO A 53 11.20 1.71 10.96
N VAL A 54 10.00 2.03 11.45
CA VAL A 54 8.91 2.64 10.66
C VAL A 54 9.33 3.85 9.83
N ASN A 55 10.13 4.76 10.39
CA ASN A 55 10.62 5.95 9.69
C ASN A 55 11.56 5.61 8.52
N LYS A 56 12.40 4.59 8.69
CA LYS A 56 13.31 4.10 7.65
C LYS A 56 12.53 3.48 6.50
N LEU A 57 11.56 2.63 6.82
CA LEU A 57 10.70 1.98 5.83
C LEU A 57 9.92 3.04 5.01
N ARG A 58 9.30 4.01 5.68
CA ARG A 58 8.59 5.11 5.02
C ARG A 58 9.50 5.92 4.10
N ASN A 59 10.67 6.34 4.59
CA ASN A 59 11.58 7.17 3.79
C ASN A 59 12.13 6.43 2.58
N LEU A 60 12.38 5.11 2.71
CA LEU A 60 12.79 4.26 1.59
C LEU A 60 11.67 4.10 0.54
N ALA A 61 10.41 3.98 0.96
CA ALA A 61 9.29 3.95 0.02
C ALA A 61 9.18 5.29 -0.74
N LEU A 62 9.24 6.40 0.01
CA LEU A 62 9.17 7.75 -0.57
C LEU A 62 10.34 8.05 -1.52
N SER A 63 11.52 7.46 -1.32
CA SER A 63 12.67 7.69 -2.21
C SER A 63 12.54 7.01 -3.58
N GLN A 64 11.57 6.11 -3.77
CA GLN A 64 11.31 5.40 -5.03
C GLN A 64 10.09 5.93 -5.79
N ILE A 65 9.46 7.01 -5.30
CA ILE A 65 8.24 7.53 -5.93
C ILE A 65 8.61 8.18 -7.26
N ILE A 66 7.79 7.92 -8.28
CA ILE A 66 7.95 8.47 -9.63
C ILE A 66 6.82 9.45 -9.98
N THR A 67 5.93 9.73 -9.03
CA THR A 67 4.75 10.57 -9.19
C THR A 67 4.88 11.87 -8.41
N THR A 68 4.17 12.91 -8.84
CA THR A 68 4.17 14.21 -8.15
C THR A 68 3.38 14.19 -6.84
N HIS A 69 2.42 13.28 -6.72
CA HIS A 69 1.56 13.10 -5.56
C HIS A 69 1.53 11.63 -5.16
N VAL A 70 1.39 11.37 -3.86
CA VAL A 70 1.32 10.03 -3.29
C VAL A 70 0.18 9.91 -2.30
N LEU A 71 -0.46 8.74 -2.27
CA LEU A 71 -1.39 8.36 -1.21
C LEU A 71 -0.63 7.46 -0.23
N TYR A 72 -0.26 8.01 0.93
CA TYR A 72 0.41 7.26 1.99
C TYR A 72 -0.62 6.61 2.90
N VAL A 73 -0.62 5.28 2.97
CA VAL A 73 -1.62 4.48 3.69
C VAL A 73 -0.99 3.25 4.32
N ASP A 74 -1.63 2.75 5.37
CA ASP A 74 -1.28 1.47 5.99
C ASP A 74 -1.70 0.30 5.09
N VAL A 75 -1.07 -0.86 5.27
CA VAL A 75 -1.32 -2.06 4.42
C VAL A 75 -2.74 -2.62 4.58
N ASP A 76 -3.36 -2.37 5.72
CA ASP A 76 -4.75 -2.76 6.04
C ASP A 76 -5.77 -1.67 5.67
N PHE A 77 -5.32 -0.58 5.05
CA PHE A 77 -6.21 0.47 4.57
C PHE A 77 -7.10 -0.05 3.44
N TRP A 78 -8.42 0.17 3.58
CA TRP A 78 -9.39 -0.23 2.57
C TRP A 78 -9.90 1.04 1.83
N PRO A 79 -9.39 1.40 0.63
CA PRO A 79 -9.94 2.48 -0.21
C PRO A 79 -11.33 2.18 -0.79
N SER A 80 -12.07 3.22 -1.19
CA SER A 80 -13.24 3.05 -2.06
C SER A 80 -12.87 2.29 -3.35
N THR A 81 -13.80 1.50 -3.90
CA THR A 81 -13.58 0.74 -5.15
C THR A 81 -13.28 1.65 -6.34
N ASP A 82 -13.81 2.87 -6.32
CA ASP A 82 -13.63 3.90 -7.34
C ASP A 82 -12.51 4.92 -7.02
N LEU A 83 -11.84 4.82 -5.85
CA LEU A 83 -10.90 5.85 -5.37
C LEU A 83 -9.86 6.24 -6.43
N TYR A 84 -9.24 5.24 -7.08
CA TYR A 84 -8.25 5.50 -8.11
C TYR A 84 -8.84 6.29 -9.29
N ASP A 85 -10.00 5.87 -9.79
CA ASP A 85 -10.64 6.50 -10.94
C ASP A 85 -11.10 7.93 -10.58
N SER A 86 -11.61 8.14 -9.36
CA SER A 86 -11.98 9.46 -8.84
C SER A 86 -10.77 10.40 -8.78
N LEU A 87 -9.66 9.95 -8.17
CA LEU A 87 -8.41 10.72 -8.06
C LEU A 87 -7.80 11.00 -9.44
N MET A 88 -7.96 10.08 -10.39
CA MET A 88 -7.42 10.21 -11.73
C MET A 88 -8.29 11.04 -12.69
N SER A 89 -9.48 11.44 -12.27
CA SER A 89 -10.37 12.29 -13.07
C SER A 89 -9.72 13.65 -13.39
N ASN A 90 -10.03 14.20 -14.57
CA ASN A 90 -9.41 15.44 -15.05
C ASN A 90 -9.63 16.62 -14.09
N ASN A 91 -10.80 16.70 -13.45
CA ASN A 91 -11.11 17.77 -12.51
C ASN A 91 -10.21 17.69 -11.26
N ILE A 92 -10.10 16.50 -10.66
CA ILE A 92 -9.28 16.31 -9.45
C ILE A 92 -7.79 16.54 -9.76
N LYS A 93 -7.29 16.03 -10.88
CA LYS A 93 -5.91 16.30 -11.33
C LYS A 93 -5.65 17.79 -11.52
N ALA A 94 -6.57 18.50 -12.17
CA ALA A 94 -6.46 19.93 -12.39
C ALA A 94 -6.40 20.69 -11.05
N TRP A 95 -7.28 20.37 -10.11
CA TRP A 95 -7.29 21.00 -8.78
C TRP A 95 -5.99 20.75 -8.00
N LEU A 96 -5.54 19.50 -7.93
CA LEU A 96 -4.27 19.13 -7.28
C LEU A 96 -3.06 19.81 -7.92
N SER A 97 -3.09 20.03 -9.24
CA SER A 97 -2.01 20.74 -9.94
C SER A 97 -2.03 22.26 -9.73
N SER A 98 -3.20 22.83 -9.42
CA SER A 98 -3.37 24.29 -9.32
C SER A 98 -3.10 24.86 -7.93
N ASP A 99 -3.29 24.06 -6.88
CA ASP A 99 -3.19 24.52 -5.50
C ASP A 99 -2.48 23.48 -4.62
N TYR A 100 -1.27 23.81 -4.17
CA TYR A 100 -0.46 22.95 -3.31
C TYR A 100 -0.98 22.88 -1.86
N LEU A 101 -1.92 23.74 -1.47
CA LEU A 101 -2.59 23.73 -0.17
C LEU A 101 -3.91 22.94 -0.21
N LEU A 102 -4.32 22.46 -1.38
CA LEU A 102 -5.54 21.68 -1.51
C LEU A 102 -5.43 20.38 -0.72
N ALA A 103 -6.41 20.15 0.16
CA ALA A 103 -6.56 18.89 0.88
C ALA A 103 -7.74 18.09 0.31
N ILE A 104 -7.53 16.79 0.10
CA ILE A 104 -8.58 15.84 -0.27
C ILE A 104 -8.85 14.94 0.93
N VAL A 105 -10.13 14.78 1.27
CA VAL A 105 -10.56 13.80 2.27
C VAL A 105 -10.83 12.47 1.57
N VAL A 106 -10.02 11.46 1.88
CA VAL A 106 -10.20 10.09 1.38
C VAL A 106 -10.90 9.26 2.46
N PRO A 107 -12.07 8.66 2.17
CA PRO A 107 -12.74 7.79 3.13
C PRO A 107 -11.93 6.50 3.33
N ALA A 108 -11.66 6.17 4.60
CA ALA A 108 -11.10 4.89 5.03
C ALA A 108 -12.26 3.96 5.39
N PHE A 109 -12.41 2.84 4.69
CA PHE A 109 -13.36 1.82 5.10
C PHE A 109 -12.71 0.92 6.15
N GLN A 110 -13.44 0.69 7.24
CA GLN A 110 -13.04 -0.22 8.29
C GLN A 110 -14.16 -1.22 8.54
N VAL A 111 -13.78 -2.45 8.89
CA VAL A 111 -14.71 -3.48 9.32
C VAL A 111 -14.78 -3.43 10.85
N PHE A 112 -15.98 -3.48 11.41
CA PHE A 112 -16.11 -3.66 12.85
C PHE A 112 -15.51 -5.01 13.23
N ARG A 113 -14.81 -5.05 14.36
CA ARG A 113 -14.24 -6.28 14.85
C ARG A 113 -15.35 -7.28 15.16
N GLN A 114 -15.22 -8.49 14.62
CA GLN A 114 -16.26 -9.53 14.75
C GLN A 114 -16.17 -10.35 16.05
N CYS A 115 -15.06 -10.23 16.78
CA CYS A 115 -14.77 -11.03 17.97
C CYS A 115 -14.32 -10.19 19.18
N SER A 116 -14.46 -10.76 20.38
CA SER A 116 -14.11 -10.12 21.67
C SER A 116 -12.63 -10.25 22.05
N GLU A 117 -11.91 -11.31 21.65
CA GLU A 117 -10.51 -11.57 22.02
C GLU A 117 -9.46 -11.07 21.01
N ARG A 118 -8.44 -10.33 21.49
CA ARG A 118 -7.59 -9.44 20.65
C ARG A 118 -6.77 -10.19 19.59
N GLN A 119 -6.55 -11.48 19.79
CA GLN A 119 -5.54 -12.24 19.05
C GLN A 119 -6.09 -13.18 17.97
N GLN A 120 -7.41 -13.36 17.85
CA GLN A 120 -8.00 -14.40 16.98
C GLN A 120 -9.24 -13.89 16.26
N CYS A 121 -9.05 -13.08 15.21
CA CYS A 121 -10.17 -12.56 14.42
C CYS A 121 -9.91 -12.50 12.92
N GLN A 122 -8.77 -12.98 12.43
CA GLN A 122 -8.42 -12.78 11.02
C GLN A 122 -9.44 -13.43 10.10
N GLU A 123 -9.77 -14.70 10.32
CA GLU A 123 -10.71 -15.45 9.48
C GLU A 123 -12.12 -14.84 9.49
N GLU A 124 -12.63 -14.47 10.67
CA GLU A 124 -13.94 -13.83 10.82
C GLU A 124 -14.00 -12.44 10.18
N ASN A 125 -12.93 -11.65 10.31
CA ASN A 125 -12.85 -10.34 9.68
C ASN A 125 -12.72 -10.46 8.16
N ILE A 126 -11.95 -11.43 7.64
CA ILE A 126 -11.77 -11.64 6.19
C ILE A 126 -13.12 -11.88 5.51
N ALA A 127 -14.00 -12.67 6.11
CA ALA A 127 -15.33 -12.92 5.56
C ALA A 127 -16.24 -11.67 5.47
N GLN A 128 -15.92 -10.62 6.24
CA GLN A 128 -16.64 -9.35 6.25
C GLN A 128 -15.91 -8.23 5.48
N MET A 129 -14.73 -8.52 4.93
CA MET A 129 -13.98 -7.55 4.14
C MET A 129 -14.72 -7.29 2.82
N PRO A 130 -14.97 -6.01 2.44
CA PRO A 130 -15.60 -5.68 1.17
C PRO A 130 -14.74 -6.17 0.00
N GLU A 131 -15.32 -6.83 -1.00
CA GLU A 131 -14.60 -7.25 -2.23
C GLU A 131 -13.91 -6.09 -2.98
#